data_AF-A0A7S2HLR1-F1
#
_entry.id   AF-A0A7S2HLR1-F1
#
_cell.length_a   1.000
_cell.length_b   1.000
_cell.length_c   1.000
_cell.angle_alpha   90.00
_cell.angle_beta   90.00
_cell.angle_gamma   90.00
#
_symmetry.space_group_name_H-M   'P 1'
#
loop_
_entity.id
_entity.type
_entity.pdbx_description
1 polymer ?
#
loop_
_entity_poly.entity_id
_entity_poly.type
_entity_poly.pdbx_seq_one_letter_code
_entity_poly.pdbx_strand_id
1 'polypeptide(L)'
;MATTAATSHSTTVLSTYRTLHKLIRRLPTPQQPSSLQQLRQTYKANATVPPSQIQPLLEEAGKKIAYLRIITPKDKWRGDSKSQSAETRWVYNGKGEKIQDGVGTPSHQKGKVHSNWSGGNMDPCSVKRHKQQLSRAGFVNNLHAKGLF
;
A
#
# COMPACT_ATOMS: atom_id res chain seq x y z
N MET A 1 -40.12 -6.34 -1.13
CA MET A 1 -38.78 -6.68 -0.60
C MET A 1 -37.64 -6.56 -1.63
N ALA A 2 -37.79 -5.85 -2.77
CA ALA A 2 -36.77 -5.79 -3.83
C ALA A 2 -35.80 -4.58 -3.78
N THR A 3 -35.97 -3.67 -2.82
CA THR A 3 -35.25 -2.38 -2.81
C THR A 3 -33.85 -2.44 -2.21
N THR A 4 -33.55 -3.40 -1.33
CA THR A 4 -32.25 -3.48 -0.64
C THR A 4 -31.12 -3.95 -1.55
N ALA A 5 -31.38 -4.94 -2.41
CA ALA A 5 -30.42 -5.46 -3.38
C ALA A 5 -30.09 -4.45 -4.50
N ALA A 6 -31.10 -3.74 -5.03
CA ALA A 6 -30.85 -2.69 -6.03
C ALA A 6 -29.98 -1.54 -5.47
N THR A 7 -30.16 -1.21 -4.19
CA THR A 7 -29.40 -0.15 -3.50
C THR A 7 -27.94 -0.57 -3.22
N SER A 8 -27.68 -1.86 -2.98
CA SER A 8 -26.31 -2.35 -2.78
C SER A 8 -25.49 -2.36 -4.08
N HIS A 9 -26.12 -2.65 -5.22
CA HIS A 9 -25.45 -2.59 -6.51
C HIS A 9 -25.12 -1.15 -6.93
N SER A 10 -26.03 -0.19 -6.75
CA SER A 10 -25.80 1.21 -7.14
C SER A 10 -24.61 1.84 -6.39
N THR A 11 -24.52 1.61 -5.08
CA THR A 11 -23.38 2.07 -4.26
C THR A 11 -22.06 1.46 -4.71
N THR A 12 -22.05 0.17 -5.01
CA THR A 12 -20.87 -0.55 -5.53
C THR A 12 -20.44 0.02 -6.88
N VAL A 13 -21.36 0.18 -7.84
CA VAL A 13 -21.09 0.74 -9.18
C VAL A 13 -20.53 2.17 -9.10
N LEU A 14 -21.07 3.01 -8.22
CA LEU A 14 -20.54 4.37 -8.01
C LEU A 14 -19.14 4.35 -7.41
N SER A 15 -18.87 3.43 -6.49
CA SER A 15 -17.54 3.29 -5.87
C SER A 15 -16.49 2.82 -6.88
N THR A 16 -16.84 1.89 -7.77
CA THR A 16 -15.93 1.41 -8.83
C THR A 16 -15.66 2.50 -9.85
N TYR A 17 -16.69 3.24 -10.28
CA TYR A 17 -16.55 4.40 -11.17
C TYR A 17 -15.59 5.44 -10.60
N ARG A 18 -15.79 5.84 -9.33
CA ARG A 18 -14.92 6.80 -8.64
C ARG A 18 -13.48 6.31 -8.54
N THR A 19 -13.30 5.00 -8.32
CA THR A 19 -11.97 4.39 -8.24
C THR A 19 -11.27 4.42 -9.60
N LEU A 20 -11.95 4.01 -10.67
CA LEU A 20 -11.43 4.09 -12.05
C LEU A 20 -11.08 5.53 -12.43
N HIS A 21 -11.98 6.48 -12.16
CA HIS A 21 -11.73 7.89 -12.44
C HIS A 21 -10.48 8.43 -11.71
N LYS A 22 -10.27 8.04 -10.44
CA LYS A 22 -9.06 8.40 -9.69
C LYS A 22 -7.79 7.76 -10.25
N LEU A 23 -7.88 6.54 -10.79
CA LEU A 23 -6.73 5.84 -11.38
C LEU A 23 -6.38 6.41 -12.76
N ILE A 24 -7.38 6.70 -13.60
CA ILE A 24 -7.16 7.32 -14.92
C ILE A 24 -6.47 8.69 -14.77
N ARG A 25 -6.82 9.47 -13.75
CA ARG A 25 -6.12 10.73 -13.45
C ARG A 25 -4.63 10.59 -13.11
N ARG A 26 -4.16 9.37 -12.81
CA ARG A 26 -2.74 9.08 -12.57
C ARG A 26 -1.98 8.67 -13.83
N LEU A 27 -2.68 8.40 -14.93
CA LEU A 27 -2.04 8.13 -16.23
C LEU A 27 -1.30 9.37 -16.73
N PRO A 28 -0.36 9.22 -17.67
CA PRO A 28 0.27 10.37 -18.33
C PRO A 28 -0.78 11.32 -18.92
N THR A 29 -0.59 12.62 -18.74
CA THR A 29 -1.48 13.70 -19.19
C THR A 29 -2.06 13.53 -20.60
N PRO A 30 -1.30 13.12 -21.64
CA PRO A 30 -1.86 12.97 -22.99
C PRO A 30 -2.94 11.89 -23.11
N GLN A 31 -2.91 10.87 -22.25
CA GLN A 31 -3.83 9.72 -22.32
C GLN A 31 -5.06 9.88 -21.41
N GLN A 32 -5.04 10.83 -20.49
CA GLN A 32 -6.13 11.07 -19.55
C GLN A 32 -7.46 11.46 -20.23
N PRO A 33 -7.53 12.42 -21.17
CA PRO A 33 -8.81 12.90 -21.68
C PRO A 33 -9.56 11.82 -22.46
N SER A 34 -8.88 11.07 -23.32
CA SER A 34 -9.48 9.97 -24.10
C SER A 34 -9.99 8.85 -23.17
N SER A 35 -9.18 8.45 -22.19
CA SER A 35 -9.54 7.41 -21.21
C SER A 35 -10.73 7.82 -20.34
N LEU A 36 -10.80 9.09 -19.93
CA LEU A 36 -11.94 9.62 -19.16
C LEU A 36 -13.22 9.67 -19.99
N GLN A 37 -13.13 10.04 -21.27
CA GLN A 37 -14.29 10.02 -22.18
C GLN A 37 -14.80 8.59 -22.39
N GLN A 38 -13.91 7.62 -22.63
CA GLN A 38 -14.27 6.21 -22.74
C GLN A 38 -14.93 5.68 -21.46
N LEU A 39 -14.41 6.03 -20.29
CA LEU A 39 -15.03 5.66 -19.00
C LEU A 39 -16.46 6.20 -18.89
N ARG A 40 -16.69 7.47 -19.27
CA ARG A 40 -18.03 8.08 -19.22
C ARG A 40 -18.99 7.43 -20.22
N GLN A 41 -18.52 7.18 -21.44
CA GLN A 41 -19.33 6.58 -22.49
C GLN A 41 -19.72 5.15 -22.14
N THR A 42 -18.80 4.33 -21.63
CA THR A 42 -19.07 2.94 -21.23
C THR A 42 -20.10 2.85 -20.11
N TYR A 43 -19.97 3.66 -19.05
CA TYR A 43 -20.96 3.69 -17.96
C TYR A 43 -22.32 4.25 -18.42
N LYS A 44 -22.34 5.23 -19.34
CA LYS A 44 -23.58 5.75 -19.91
C LYS A 44 -24.27 4.72 -20.80
N ALA A 45 -23.52 3.97 -21.60
CA ALA A 45 -24.06 2.90 -22.44
C ALA A 45 -24.67 1.76 -21.59
N ASN A 46 -24.06 1.47 -20.44
CA ASN A 46 -24.51 0.41 -19.53
C ASN A 46 -25.51 0.89 -18.46
N ALA A 47 -26.08 2.10 -18.58
CA ALA A 47 -26.96 2.68 -17.56
C ALA A 47 -28.30 1.93 -17.40
N THR A 48 -28.79 1.30 -18.48
CA THR A 48 -30.11 0.64 -18.53
C THR A 48 -30.02 -0.89 -18.44
N VAL A 49 -28.85 -1.43 -18.10
CA VAL A 49 -28.59 -2.87 -18.09
C VAL A 49 -29.33 -3.58 -16.94
N PRO A 50 -29.93 -4.78 -17.17
CA PRO A 50 -30.64 -5.51 -16.13
C PRO A 50 -29.70 -5.98 -15.00
N PRO A 51 -30.22 -6.18 -13.78
CA PRO A 51 -29.40 -6.49 -12.60
C PRO A 51 -28.58 -7.78 -12.72
N SER A 52 -29.03 -8.75 -13.52
CA SER A 52 -28.32 -10.00 -13.78
C SER A 52 -26.97 -9.81 -14.50
N GLN A 53 -26.84 -8.73 -15.28
CA GLN A 53 -25.64 -8.44 -16.07
C GLN A 53 -24.70 -7.45 -15.36
N ILE A 54 -25.06 -6.93 -14.18
CA ILE A 54 -24.22 -5.97 -13.44
C ILE A 54 -22.96 -6.65 -12.89
N GLN A 55 -23.07 -7.89 -12.39
CA GLN A 55 -21.92 -8.62 -11.85
C GLN A 55 -20.76 -8.81 -12.85
N PRO A 56 -21.00 -9.38 -14.06
CA PRO A 56 -19.91 -9.56 -15.01
C PRO A 56 -19.27 -8.22 -15.44
N LEU A 57 -20.05 -7.13 -15.53
CA LEU A 57 -19.52 -5.79 -15.79
C LEU A 57 -18.66 -5.26 -14.63
N LEU A 58 -19.03 -5.56 -13.39
CA LEU A 58 -18.22 -5.22 -12.21
C LEU A 58 -16.92 -6.01 -12.15
N GLU A 59 -16.92 -7.28 -12.55
CA GLU A 59 -15.71 -8.10 -12.67
C GLU A 59 -14.76 -7.53 -13.74
N GLU A 60 -15.29 -7.15 -14.90
CA GLU A 60 -14.51 -6.50 -15.96
C GLU A 60 -13.91 -5.17 -15.47
N ALA A 61 -14.70 -4.35 -14.76
CA ALA A 61 -14.23 -3.14 -14.11
C ALA A 61 -13.14 -3.43 -13.07
N GLY A 62 -13.27 -4.52 -12.31
CA GLY A 62 -12.27 -4.99 -11.35
C GLY A 62 -10.92 -5.33 -12.01
N LYS A 63 -10.95 -6.03 -13.16
CA LYS A 63 -9.75 -6.32 -13.96
C LYS A 63 -9.08 -5.03 -14.45
N LYS A 64 -9.86 -4.06 -14.93
CA LYS A 64 -9.35 -2.73 -15.35
C LYS A 64 -8.72 -1.97 -14.17
N ILE A 65 -9.33 -2.02 -12.99
CA ILE A 65 -8.77 -1.42 -11.76
C ILE A 65 -7.43 -2.06 -11.41
N ALA A 66 -7.32 -3.39 -11.45
CA ALA A 66 -6.08 -4.10 -11.14
C ALA A 66 -4.97 -3.73 -12.12
N TYR A 67 -5.26 -3.74 -13.43
CA TYR A 67 -4.34 -3.33 -14.49
C TYR A 67 -3.85 -1.88 -14.28
N LEU A 68 -4.77 -0.94 -14.06
CA LEU A 68 -4.41 0.46 -13.84
C LEU A 68 -3.58 0.64 -12.57
N ARG A 69 -3.82 -0.12 -11.50
CA ARG A 69 -2.98 -0.04 -10.28
C ARG A 69 -1.54 -0.48 -10.52
N ILE A 70 -1.33 -1.49 -11.37
CA ILE A 70 0.00 -1.97 -11.74
C ILE A 70 0.74 -0.90 -12.56
N ILE A 71 0.06 -0.28 -13.53
CA ILE A 71 0.69 0.71 -14.43
C ILE A 71 0.82 2.09 -13.79
N THR A 72 -0.08 2.44 -12.87
CA THR A 72 -0.08 3.72 -12.15
C THR A 72 0.18 3.52 -10.65
N PRO A 73 1.40 3.09 -10.26
CA PRO A 73 1.75 2.94 -8.86
C PRO A 73 1.64 4.28 -8.13
N LYS A 74 1.07 4.24 -6.93
CA LYS A 74 0.67 5.42 -6.14
C LYS A 74 1.85 6.35 -5.81
N ASP A 75 3.04 5.79 -5.66
CA ASP A 75 4.21 6.51 -5.15
C ASP A 75 4.83 7.46 -6.18
N LYS A 76 4.65 7.18 -7.48
CA LYS A 76 5.16 8.06 -8.56
C LYS A 76 4.50 9.45 -8.59
N TRP A 77 3.32 9.61 -7.99
CA TRP A 77 2.52 10.85 -8.12
C TRP A 77 2.55 11.75 -6.88
N ARG A 78 3.00 11.26 -5.71
CA ARG A 78 3.03 12.06 -4.47
C ARG A 78 4.29 12.92 -4.32
N GLY A 79 5.16 12.98 -5.32
CA GLY A 79 6.47 13.64 -5.16
C GLY A 79 7.41 12.87 -4.21
N ASP A 80 6.92 11.85 -3.52
CA ASP A 80 7.71 10.76 -2.93
C ASP A 80 8.23 9.82 -4.03
N SER A 81 8.77 10.40 -5.12
CA SER A 81 9.89 9.81 -5.82
C SER A 81 11.13 9.91 -4.93
N LYS A 82 11.05 9.39 -3.70
CA LYS A 82 12.17 8.60 -3.24
C LYS A 82 12.21 7.48 -4.26
N SER A 83 13.11 7.63 -5.23
CA SER A 83 13.74 6.49 -5.86
C SER A 83 13.74 5.41 -4.80
N GLN A 84 13.15 4.24 -5.05
CA GLN A 84 13.71 3.06 -4.43
C GLN A 84 15.13 2.94 -5.00
N SER A 85 16.00 3.89 -4.63
CA SER A 85 17.39 3.63 -4.38
C SER A 85 17.24 2.54 -3.35
N ALA A 86 17.42 1.31 -3.83
CA ALA A 86 18.03 0.31 -2.99
C ALA A 86 19.21 1.06 -2.36
N GLU A 87 19.00 1.59 -1.16
CA GLU A 87 19.99 2.32 -0.43
C GLU A 87 20.97 1.22 -0.07
N THR A 88 21.98 1.02 -0.92
CA THR A 88 22.97 -0.05 -0.77
C THR A 88 23.80 0.32 0.45
N ARG A 89 23.27 0.00 1.63
CA ARG A 89 23.96 0.22 2.90
C ARG A 89 25.07 -0.79 3.00
N TRP A 90 26.29 -0.27 3.03
CA TRP A 90 27.48 -1.05 3.31
C TRP A 90 27.43 -1.54 4.76
N VAL A 91 27.61 -2.85 4.94
CA VAL A 91 27.63 -3.50 6.25
C VAL A 91 29.09 -3.66 6.65
N TYR A 92 29.43 -3.23 7.87
CA TYR A 92 30.78 -3.37 8.43
C TYR A 92 30.75 -4.37 9.58
N ASN A 93 31.78 -5.20 9.70
CA ASN A 93 31.92 -6.15 10.81
C ASN A 93 32.25 -5.42 12.14
N GLY A 94 32.24 -6.15 13.26
CA GLY A 94 32.59 -5.60 14.59
C GLY A 94 34.01 -5.06 14.72
N LYS A 95 34.87 -5.27 13.70
CA LYS A 95 36.24 -4.73 13.59
C LYS A 95 36.33 -3.52 12.65
N GLY A 96 35.22 -3.09 12.03
CA GLY A 96 35.14 -1.94 11.14
C GLY A 96 35.47 -2.21 9.67
N GLU A 97 35.57 -3.48 9.25
CA GLU A 97 35.85 -3.87 7.86
C GLU A 97 34.55 -4.13 7.09
N LYS A 98 34.53 -3.78 5.81
CA LYS A 98 33.37 -3.86 4.92
C LYS A 98 33.10 -5.31 4.50
N ILE A 99 31.90 -5.82 4.78
CA ILE A 99 31.47 -7.16 4.39
C ILE A 99 30.97 -7.10 2.93
N GLN A 100 31.79 -7.55 1.99
CA GLN A 100 31.30 -7.95 0.67
C GLN A 100 30.45 -9.21 0.86
N ASP A 101 29.26 -9.24 0.26
CA ASP A 101 28.29 -10.34 0.26
C ASP A 101 27.26 -10.36 1.42
N GLY A 102 26.35 -9.38 1.38
CA GLY A 102 24.93 -9.73 1.23
C GLY A 102 24.13 -10.32 2.41
N VAL A 103 24.61 -10.36 3.64
CA VAL A 103 23.74 -10.61 4.82
C VAL A 103 24.05 -9.58 5.91
N GLY A 104 23.20 -8.55 5.97
CA GLY A 104 23.44 -7.38 6.82
C GLY A 104 22.98 -7.52 8.27
N THR A 105 23.65 -6.77 9.14
CA THR A 105 23.00 -6.01 10.21
C THR A 105 23.69 -4.64 10.32
N PRO A 106 22.96 -3.52 10.32
CA PRO A 106 23.58 -2.21 10.58
C PRO A 106 23.77 -1.97 12.08
N SER A 107 24.91 -1.38 12.47
CA SER A 107 25.04 -0.65 13.74
C SER A 107 25.74 0.68 13.49
N HIS A 108 25.03 1.78 13.73
CA HIS A 108 25.60 3.09 13.98
C HIS A 108 25.51 3.37 15.47
N GLN A 109 26.57 3.04 16.22
CA GLN A 109 27.11 3.86 17.31
C GLN A 109 28.11 3.03 18.12
N LYS A 110 29.26 3.66 18.38
CA LYS A 110 30.33 3.12 19.23
C LYS A 110 29.77 2.66 20.58
N GLY A 111 30.05 1.41 20.94
CA GLY A 111 30.16 0.98 22.34
C GLY A 111 28.90 0.51 23.08
N LYS A 112 27.80 0.16 22.41
CA LYS A 112 26.66 -0.51 23.09
C LYS A 112 26.25 -1.80 22.39
N VAL A 113 26.21 -2.89 23.17
CA VAL A 113 25.69 -4.19 22.77
C VAL A 113 24.17 -4.07 22.67
N HIS A 114 23.62 -4.16 21.45
CA HIS A 114 22.18 -4.32 21.25
C HIS A 114 21.84 -5.80 21.35
N SER A 115 21.07 -6.19 22.37
CA SER A 115 20.45 -7.51 22.38
C SER A 115 19.48 -7.61 21.20
N ASN A 116 19.38 -8.81 20.63
CA ASN A 116 18.60 -9.17 19.43
C ASN A 116 17.08 -8.93 19.56
N TRP A 117 16.64 -8.33 20.67
CA TRP A 117 15.27 -7.95 20.99
C TRP A 117 14.85 -6.59 20.38
N SER A 118 15.79 -5.85 19.77
CA SER A 118 15.57 -4.45 19.36
C SER A 118 15.06 -4.24 17.92
N GLY A 119 14.67 -5.30 17.21
CA GLY A 119 13.86 -5.19 15.99
C GLY A 119 14.55 -4.58 14.76
N GLY A 120 15.88 -4.39 14.79
CA GLY A 120 16.63 -3.79 13.68
C GLY A 120 16.71 -4.63 12.40
N ASN A 121 16.36 -5.92 12.47
CA ASN A 121 16.37 -6.84 11.32
C ASN A 121 14.96 -7.32 10.91
N MET A 122 13.91 -6.66 11.41
CA MET A 122 12.52 -7.00 11.08
C MET A 122 11.91 -5.93 10.16
N ASP A 123 11.00 -6.34 9.27
CA ASP A 123 10.26 -5.43 8.39
C ASP A 123 9.69 -4.25 9.21
N PRO A 124 10.02 -2.99 8.85
CA PRO A 124 9.54 -1.79 9.54
C PRO A 124 8.02 -1.76 9.75
N CYS A 125 7.25 -2.35 8.85
CA CYS A 125 5.79 -2.45 8.96
C CYS A 125 5.37 -3.42 10.07
N SER A 126 6.03 -4.57 10.19
CA SER A 126 5.76 -5.58 11.22
C SER A 126 6.12 -5.07 12.61
N VAL A 127 7.26 -4.39 12.76
CA VAL A 127 7.70 -3.78 14.03
C VAL A 127 6.72 -2.69 14.49
N LYS A 128 6.27 -1.83 13.57
CA LYS A 128 5.26 -0.80 13.88
C LYS A 128 3.93 -1.40 14.31
N ARG A 129 3.45 -2.42 13.60
CA ARG A 129 2.20 -3.10 13.91
C ARG A 129 2.24 -3.78 15.29
N HIS A 130 3.33 -4.47 15.59
CA HIS A 130 3.55 -5.10 16.89
C HIS A 130 3.63 -4.08 18.02
N LYS A 131 4.38 -2.99 17.85
CA LYS A 131 4.47 -1.91 18.84
C LYS A 131 3.10 -1.27 19.11
N GLN A 132 2.28 -1.09 18.08
CA GLN A 132 0.91 -0.61 18.24
C GLN A 132 0.03 -1.60 19.01
N GLN A 133 0.17 -2.91 18.77
CA GLN A 133 -0.56 -3.93 19.52
C GLN A 133 -0.17 -3.92 21.01
N LEU A 134 1.12 -3.84 21.32
CA LEU A 134 1.61 -3.74 22.69
C LEU A 134 1.11 -2.48 23.40
N SER A 135 1.14 -1.33 22.72
CA SER A 135 0.60 -0.08 23.27
C SER A 135 -0.90 -0.16 23.55
N ARG A 136 -1.69 -0.84 22.69
CA ARG A 136 -3.13 -1.06 22.92
C ARG A 136 -3.40 -2.02 24.07
N ALA A 137 -2.50 -2.97 24.28
CA ALA A 137 -2.54 -3.90 25.42
C ALA A 137 -1.96 -3.28 26.72
N GLY A 138 -1.58 -2.00 26.72
CA GLY A 138 -1.08 -1.29 27.91
C GLY A 138 0.43 -1.43 28.18
N PHE A 139 1.16 -2.19 27.36
CA PHE A 139 2.61 -2.36 27.46
C PHE A 139 3.34 -1.22 26.75
N VAL A 140 3.26 -0.03 27.31
CA VAL A 140 3.82 1.19 26.71
C VAL A 140 5.33 1.30 26.98
N ASN A 141 5.82 0.80 28.12
CA ASN A 141 7.20 0.93 28.57
C ASN A 141 7.75 -0.38 29.17
N ASN A 142 8.96 -0.79 28.76
CA ASN A 142 9.67 -1.98 29.30
C ASN A 142 10.33 -1.71 30.68
N LEU A 143 9.83 -0.77 31.48
CA LEU A 143 10.43 -0.40 32.77
C LEU A 143 10.41 -1.58 33.75
N HIS A 144 9.29 -2.30 33.80
CA HIS A 144 9.13 -3.53 34.59
C HIS A 144 10.14 -4.63 34.21
N ALA A 145 10.51 -4.74 32.93
CA ALA A 145 11.49 -5.72 32.46
C ALA A 145 12.96 -5.29 32.70
N LYS A 146 13.18 -4.04 33.13
CA LYS A 146 14.49 -3.48 33.47
C LYS A 146 14.73 -3.38 34.98
N GLY A 147 13.80 -3.88 35.81
CA GLY A 147 13.95 -3.92 37.26
C GLY A 147 13.88 -2.56 37.96
N LEU A 148 13.36 -1.53 37.27
CA LEU A 148 13.13 -0.20 37.84
C LEU A 148 11.62 -0.03 38.04
N PHE A 149 11.20 -0.04 39.31
CA PHE A 149 9.85 0.29 39.78
C PHE A 149 9.76 1.80 40.06
#